data_AF-A0A519BLW8-F1
#
_entry.id   AF-A0A519BLW8-F1
#
_cell.length_a   1.000
_cell.length_b   1.000
_cell.length_c   1.000
_cell.angle_alpha   90.00
_cell.angle_beta   90.00
_cell.angle_gamma   90.00
#
_symmetry.space_group_name_H-M   'P 1'
#
loop_
_entity.id
_entity.type
_entity.pdbx_description
1 polymer ?
#
loop_
_entity_poly.entity_id
_entity_poly.type
_entity_poly.pdbx_seq_one_letter_code
_entity_poly.pdbx_strand_id
1 'polypeptide(L)'
;MQDSIGKRLFPLILIIIGEDIDDMSFSDILNKLEKLKIITGAGDWKKLREIRNEISHEYSSETNYLVEGINKFYLNVSYIISVYSGIKEYLKTHV
;
A
#
# COMPACT_ATOMS: atom_id res chain seq x y z
N MET A 1 -9.79 1.26 -2.37
CA MET A 1 -8.63 1.43 -3.27
C MET A 1 -7.35 0.89 -2.65
N GLN A 2 -6.93 1.37 -1.47
CA GLN A 2 -5.71 0.90 -0.78
C GLN A 2 -5.73 -0.62 -0.46
N ASP A 3 -6.84 -1.17 0.06
CA ASP A 3 -6.96 -2.62 0.29
C ASP A 3 -6.88 -3.44 -0.99
N SER A 4 -7.41 -2.92 -2.10
CA SER A 4 -7.36 -3.61 -3.39
C SER A 4 -5.91 -3.72 -3.88
N ILE A 5 -5.11 -2.66 -3.71
CA ILE A 5 -3.69 -2.69 -4.04
C ILE A 5 -2.95 -3.65 -3.10
N GLY A 6 -3.13 -3.49 -1.78
CA GLY A 6 -2.39 -4.28 -0.79
C GLY A 6 -2.72 -5.77 -0.80
N LYS A 7 -4.00 -6.13 -0.85
CA LYS A 7 -4.45 -7.53 -0.69
C LYS A 7 -4.55 -8.31 -2.00
N ARG A 8 -4.56 -7.63 -3.15
CA ARG A 8 -4.69 -8.30 -4.46
C ARG A 8 -3.53 -8.00 -5.37
N LEU A 9 -3.25 -6.72 -5.62
CA LEU A 9 -2.26 -6.33 -6.63
C LEU A 9 -0.83 -6.73 -6.21
N PHE A 10 -0.47 -6.51 -4.94
CA PHE A 10 0.83 -6.89 -4.40
C PHE A 10 1.13 -8.40 -4.49
N PRO A 11 0.28 -9.31 -3.96
CA PRO A 11 0.44 -10.74 -4.17
C PRO A 11 0.52 -11.14 -5.66
N LEU A 12 -0.35 -10.56 -6.48
CA LEU A 12 -0.47 -10.93 -7.90
C LEU A 12 0.79 -10.58 -8.69
N ILE A 13 1.45 -9.45 -8.39
CA ILE A 13 2.72 -9.10 -9.03
C ILE A 13 3.80 -10.10 -8.65
N LEU A 14 3.89 -10.48 -7.36
CA LEU A 14 4.86 -11.47 -6.90
C LEU A 14 4.65 -12.84 -7.59
N ILE A 15 3.39 -13.27 -7.75
CA ILE A 15 3.07 -14.49 -8.50
C ILE A 15 3.54 -14.37 -9.97
N ILE A 16 3.27 -13.23 -10.63
CA ILE A 16 3.62 -13.03 -12.04
C ILE A 16 5.14 -13.13 -12.27
N ILE A 17 5.95 -12.66 -11.32
CA ILE A 17 7.42 -12.74 -11.41
C ILE A 17 7.98 -14.11 -10.98
N GLY A 18 7.11 -15.06 -10.64
CA GLY A 18 7.49 -16.44 -10.27
C GLY A 18 7.83 -16.63 -8.79
N GLU A 19 7.43 -15.70 -7.92
CA GLU A 19 7.61 -15.87 -6.48
C GLU A 19 6.50 -16.72 -5.87
N ASP A 20 6.89 -17.66 -5.03
CA ASP A 20 5.96 -18.41 -4.18
C ASP A 20 5.54 -17.54 -2.99
N ILE A 21 4.24 -17.31 -2.85
CA ILE A 21 3.67 -16.42 -1.83
C ILE A 21 2.87 -17.17 -0.75
N ASP A 22 2.72 -18.50 -0.84
CA ASP A 22 1.77 -19.24 0.02
C ASP A 22 2.14 -19.14 1.52
N ASP A 23 3.43 -19.08 1.85
CA ASP A 23 3.93 -18.91 3.22
C ASP A 23 4.33 -17.45 3.56
N MET A 24 4.09 -16.49 2.66
CA MET A 24 4.49 -15.10 2.90
C MET A 24 3.48 -14.34 3.75
N SER A 25 3.93 -13.75 4.85
CA SER A 25 3.12 -12.78 5.57
C SER A 25 2.95 -11.49 4.74
N PHE A 26 1.95 -10.68 5.07
CA PHE A 26 1.80 -9.37 4.43
C PHE A 26 3.03 -8.46 4.61
N SER A 27 3.76 -8.60 5.73
CA SER A 27 5.01 -7.86 5.92
C SER A 27 6.10 -8.37 4.97
N ASP A 28 6.17 -9.67 4.72
CA ASP A 28 7.15 -10.26 3.78
C ASP A 28 6.89 -9.78 2.35
N ILE A 29 5.61 -9.74 1.95
CA ILE A 29 5.18 -9.17 0.66
C ILE A 29 5.67 -7.73 0.53
N LEU A 30 5.45 -6.89 1.55
CA LEU A 30 5.91 -5.49 1.52
C LEU A 30 7.43 -5.38 1.44
N ASN A 31 8.16 -6.14 2.27
CA ASN A 31 9.62 -6.15 2.27
C ASN A 31 10.17 -6.57 0.89
N LYS A 32 9.48 -7.48 0.21
CA LYS A 32 9.88 -7.96 -1.11
C LYS A 32 9.64 -6.90 -2.19
N LEU A 33 8.47 -6.26 -2.17
CA LEU A 33 8.18 -5.13 -3.06
C LEU A 33 9.16 -3.95 -2.87
N GLU A 34 9.59 -3.71 -1.63
CA GLU A 34 10.62 -2.72 -1.32
C GLU A 34 11.98 -3.11 -1.92
N LYS A 35 12.40 -4.38 -1.78
CA LYS A 35 13.61 -4.89 -2.45
C LYS A 35 13.55 -4.80 -3.97
N LEU A 36 12.37 -4.99 -4.55
CA LEU A 36 12.10 -4.81 -5.98
C LEU A 36 12.00 -3.33 -6.40
N LYS A 37 12.13 -2.39 -5.46
CA LYS A 37 11.98 -0.93 -5.65
C LYS A 37 10.61 -0.52 -6.21
N ILE A 38 9.60 -1.37 -6.04
CA ILE A 38 8.21 -1.09 -6.43
C ILE A 38 7.57 -0.11 -5.44
N ILE A 39 7.93 -0.22 -4.16
CA ILE A 39 7.57 0.72 -3.10
C ILE A 39 8.83 1.31 -2.48
N THR A 40 8.77 2.54 -1.98
CA THR A 40 9.91 3.22 -1.33
C THR A 40 10.23 2.68 0.05
N GLY A 41 9.25 2.06 0.71
CA GLY A 41 9.40 1.50 2.05
C GLY A 41 8.15 0.73 2.51
N ALA A 42 8.34 -0.44 3.12
CA ALA A 42 7.27 -1.19 3.76
C ALA A 42 6.62 -0.42 4.93
N GLY A 43 7.40 0.44 5.60
CA GLY A 43 6.93 1.31 6.68
C GLY A 43 5.91 2.35 6.22
N ASP A 44 6.12 2.96 5.05
CA ASP A 44 5.20 3.97 4.49
C ASP A 44 3.82 3.36 4.22
N TRP A 45 3.79 2.14 3.69
CA TRP A 45 2.53 1.42 3.45
C TRP A 45 1.81 1.06 4.75
N LYS A 46 2.55 0.69 5.81
CA LYS A 46 1.98 0.43 7.14
C LYS A 46 1.35 1.68 7.73
N LYS A 47 2.06 2.81 7.69
CA LYS A 47 1.56 4.12 8.15
C LYS A 47 0.30 4.55 7.42
N LEU A 48 0.23 4.30 6.10
CA LEU A 48 -0.98 4.56 5.33
C LEU A 48 -2.16 3.70 5.80
N ARG A 49 -1.93 2.45 6.19
CA ARG A 49 -2.98 1.57 6.73
C ARG A 49 -3.46 2.03 8.10
N GLU A 50 -2.58 2.57 8.92
CA GLU A 50 -2.91 3.18 10.22
C GLU A 50 -3.81 4.39 10.04
N ILE A 51 -3.42 5.35 9.19
CA ILE A 51 -4.24 6.55 8.88
C ILE A 51 -5.64 6.16 8.38
N ARG A 52 -5.73 5.16 7.49
CA ARG A 52 -7.03 4.65 7.03
C ARG A 52 -7.83 3.98 8.15
N ASN A 53 -7.17 3.22 9.04
CA ASN A 53 -7.83 2.60 10.18
C ASN A 53 -8.37 3.67 11.16
N GLU A 54 -7.61 4.73 11.41
CA GLU A 54 -8.04 5.90 12.20
C GLU A 54 -9.31 6.49 11.59
N ILE A 55 -9.32 6.80 10.28
CA ILE A 55 -10.51 7.31 9.58
C ILE A 55 -11.70 6.33 9.69
N SER A 56 -11.45 5.02 9.61
CA SER A 56 -12.52 4.01 9.58
C SER A 56 -13.09 3.67 10.96
N HIS A 57 -12.30 3.79 12.02
CA HIS A 57 -12.74 3.53 13.39
C HIS A 57 -13.27 4.79 14.09
N GLU A 58 -12.74 5.97 13.79
CA GLU A 58 -13.13 7.25 14.42
C GLU A 58 -14.33 7.94 13.77
N TYR A 59 -15.25 7.18 13.15
CA TYR A 59 -16.61 7.68 12.90
C TYR A 59 -17.42 7.90 14.21
N SER A 60 -16.76 7.88 15.37
CA SER A 60 -17.29 8.29 16.66
C SER A 60 -17.23 9.82 16.82
N SER A 61 -18.34 10.46 16.44
CA SER A 61 -18.88 11.71 17.01
C SER A 61 -18.12 13.05 16.91
N GLU A 62 -16.84 13.11 16.52
CA GLU A 62 -16.10 14.40 16.45
C GLU A 62 -15.56 14.76 15.06
N THR A 63 -16.16 15.79 14.45
CA THR A 63 -15.83 16.30 13.10
C THR A 63 -14.36 16.69 12.93
N ASN A 64 -13.68 17.15 13.99
CA ASN A 64 -12.28 17.58 13.92
C ASN A 64 -11.31 16.41 13.64
N TYR A 65 -11.54 15.26 14.26
CA TYR A 65 -10.74 14.05 14.04
C TYR A 65 -10.89 13.53 12.60
N LEU A 66 -12.12 13.58 12.06
CA LEU A 66 -12.38 13.22 10.67
C LEU A 66 -11.62 14.12 9.69
N VAL A 67 -11.62 15.45 9.91
CA VAL A 67 -10.89 16.41 9.07
C VAL A 67 -9.38 16.16 9.13
N GLU A 68 -8.83 15.90 10.32
CA GLU A 68 -7.42 15.59 10.49
C GLU A 68 -7.03 14.28 9.77
N GLY A 69 -7.84 13.23 9.92
CA GLY A 69 -7.65 11.97 9.22
C GLY A 69 -7.67 12.13 7.70
N ILE A 70 -8.65 12.87 7.16
CA ILE A 70 -8.75 13.14 5.72
C ILE A 70 -7.54 13.94 5.21
N ASN A 71 -7.09 14.96 5.95
CA ASN A 71 -5.91 15.74 5.59
C ASN A 71 -4.64 14.88 5.58
N LYS A 72 -4.46 14.03 6.60
CA LYS A 72 -3.37 13.05 6.66
C LYS A 72 -3.43 12.09 5.47
N PHE A 73 -4.62 11.60 5.10
CA PHE A 73 -4.79 10.73 3.94
C PHE A 73 -4.45 11.44 2.62
N TYR A 74 -4.92 12.67 2.43
CA TYR A 74 -4.65 13.48 1.24
C TYR A 74 -3.15 13.67 1.00
N LEU A 75 -2.38 13.93 2.06
CA LEU A 75 -0.92 14.07 1.98
C LEU A 75 -0.21 12.80 1.48
N ASN A 76 -0.84 11.63 1.62
CA ASN A 76 -0.27 10.34 1.19
C ASN A 76 -0.82 9.84 -0.15
N VAL A 77 -1.74 10.56 -0.81
CA VAL A 77 -2.27 10.17 -2.13
C VAL A 77 -1.18 10.10 -3.18
N SER A 78 -0.21 11.02 -3.14
CA SER A 78 0.95 11.04 -4.03
C SER A 78 1.78 9.75 -3.93
N TYR A 79 1.93 9.21 -2.72
CA TYR A 79 2.60 7.94 -2.48
C TYR A 79 1.81 6.76 -3.07
N ILE A 80 0.49 6.73 -2.94
CA ILE A 80 -0.33 5.67 -3.57
C ILE A 80 -0.16 5.69 -5.10
N ILE A 81 -0.12 6.87 -5.69
CA ILE A 81 0.10 7.05 -7.14
C ILE A 81 1.51 6.60 -7.54
N SER A 82 2.53 6.89 -6.72
CA SER A 82 3.90 6.47 -7.00
C SER A 82 4.05 4.95 -6.95
N VAL A 83 3.43 4.28 -5.98
CA VAL A 83 3.37 2.81 -5.91
C VAL A 83 2.73 2.22 -7.16
N TYR A 84 1.58 2.74 -7.59
CA TYR A 84 0.93 2.27 -8.83
C TYR A 84 1.81 2.48 -10.07
N SER A 85 2.49 3.62 -10.14
CA SER A 85 3.43 3.93 -11.23
C SER A 85 4.63 2.99 -11.23
N GLY A 86 5.19 2.70 -10.04
CA GLY A 86 6.30 1.76 -9.86
C GLY A 86 5.93 0.34 -10.29
N ILE A 87 4.72 -0.11 -9.95
CA ILE A 87 4.17 -1.38 -10.43
C ILE A 87 4.11 -1.41 -11.96
N LYS A 88 3.52 -0.36 -12.57
CA LYS A 88 3.34 -0.29 -14.01
C LYS A 88 4.67 -0.31 -14.76
N GLU A 89 5.66 0.42 -14.24
CA GLU A 89 6.99 0.47 -14.84
C GLU A 89 7.72 -0.86 -14.69
N TYR A 90 7.66 -1.46 -13.50
CA TYR A 90 8.26 -2.77 -13.25
C TYR A 90 7.70 -3.83 -14.22
N LEU A 91 6.38 -3.87 -14.40
CA LEU A 91 5.73 -4.79 -15.33
C LEU A 91 6.16 -4.57 -16.79
N LYS A 92 6.29 -3.32 -17.25
CA LYS A 92 6.76 -3.04 -18.62
C LYS A 92 8.19 -3.52 -18.89
N THR A 93 9.04 -3.52 -17.87
CA THR A 93 10.46 -3.87 -18.02
C THR A 93 10.71 -5.37 -17.88
N HIS A 94 9.83 -6.09 -17.17
CA HIS A 94 10.06 -7.50 -16.78
C HIS A 94 8.99 -8.50 -17.29
N VAL A 95 7.95 -8.03 -17.99
CA VAL A 95 6.91 -8.84 -18.65
C VAL A 95 6.78 -8.38 -20.10
#